data_AF-R2RAA8-F1
#
_entry.id   AF-R2RAA8-F1
#
_cell.length_a   1.000
_cell.length_b   1.000
_cell.length_c   1.000
_cell.angle_alpha   90.00
_cell.angle_beta   90.00
_cell.angle_gamma   90.00
#
_symmetry.space_group_name_H-M   'P 1'
#
loop_
_entity.id
_entity.type
_entity.pdbx_description
1 polymer ?
#
loop_
_entity_poly.entity_id
_entity_poly.type
_entity_poly.pdbx_seq_one_letter_code
_entity_poly.pdbx_strand_id
1 'polypeptide(L)'
;MKRLRKWLTFVMAFSCLINILPIKQLQAFAEKKEETSLIDTDQLQVSFETESLKGNNVWRIKTKRKSDAQRQRLKVKVLTDEKKEIDYPKIKGMEVQEGWLVDQEFTVSEKREMTFKLSEKQKSLLLYVQLDEQQLHSEEGEDEIRKDILETTEPFVLKLQDRKEDKQEHSATSTSNEKRKKTEASKETDKEQEGPRISGSQIANAALPSPVQRAGTYGINRYTNKVPVYKKDTKGTYPTNSWQPDNQTNVINHQGGIENQKGSDDLEIWDGKKNWDVTADRYENSYIHYGGANAPSISLRKYAKETDKEDAFTVKLNVRGGTVQKPGIDIFFLLDNSGSMIQNKIGNLTRKEVANDYLGKLLTALNDQQTVTGGRIQIGGHIFSDYRQWPNEPKLHSLSPTYSNWLQMQNQYASLSSAGDTYTQRGLIESDNYLSKSTDAKRRKVLFVLTDGTPTLSATPKGGYVDNNMYYDKIMINNFDYQENYTYGSRFQGVNDPSPTKIKPGNYPNGYKMADGKYINSHITTTNSTAKTLKDKGIEIHTVAIGINPAMDPPRVVEGHTKEELRSSKLLGTSRSKNNGRATNERSEYRCFQKSGNGGIKCRESVE
;
A
#
# COMPACT_ATOMS: atom_id res chain seq x y z
N MET A 1 20.99 32.29 -4.63
CA MET A 1 21.31 31.02 -3.94
C MET A 1 20.46 30.70 -2.69
N LYS A 2 20.18 31.63 -1.76
CA LYS A 2 19.34 31.35 -0.56
C LYS A 2 17.88 30.94 -0.86
N ARG A 3 17.27 31.44 -1.94
CA ARG A 3 15.89 31.11 -2.36
C ARG A 3 15.76 29.69 -2.97
N LEU A 4 16.76 29.25 -3.72
CA LEU A 4 16.80 27.90 -4.32
C LEU A 4 16.96 26.79 -3.27
N ARG A 5 17.72 27.07 -2.20
CA ARG A 5 17.92 26.16 -1.06
C ARG A 5 16.64 25.99 -0.22
N LYS A 6 15.80 27.02 -0.10
CA LYS A 6 14.46 26.91 0.54
C LYS A 6 13.50 26.07 -0.29
N TRP A 7 13.49 26.22 -1.62
CA TRP A 7 12.67 25.42 -2.54
C TRP A 7 13.04 23.93 -2.54
N LEU A 8 14.34 23.60 -2.59
CA LEU A 8 14.80 22.20 -2.52
C LEU A 8 14.49 21.52 -1.18
N THR A 9 14.44 22.29 -0.10
CA THR A 9 14.11 21.79 1.25
C THR A 9 12.60 21.57 1.41
N PHE A 10 11.78 22.41 0.77
CA PHE A 10 10.32 22.29 0.73
C PHE A 10 9.88 21.05 -0.08
N VAL A 11 10.47 20.81 -1.25
CA VAL A 11 10.20 19.62 -2.10
C VAL A 11 10.58 18.32 -1.39
N MET A 12 11.64 18.32 -0.57
CA MET A 12 12.10 17.13 0.18
C MET A 12 11.17 16.78 1.35
N ALA A 13 10.71 17.77 2.12
CA ALA A 13 9.68 17.59 3.15
C ALA A 13 8.35 17.15 2.53
N PHE A 14 7.97 17.72 1.38
CA PHE A 14 6.77 17.32 0.64
C PHE A 14 6.87 15.86 0.12
N SER A 15 8.03 15.38 -0.33
CA SER A 15 8.19 13.99 -0.79
C SER A 15 8.00 12.93 0.32
N CYS A 16 8.38 13.26 1.55
CA CYS A 16 8.09 12.44 2.72
C CYS A 16 6.61 12.48 3.09
N LEU A 17 5.96 13.65 3.00
CA LEU A 17 4.55 13.84 3.40
C LEU A 17 3.52 13.36 2.38
N ILE A 18 3.83 13.38 1.07
CA ILE A 18 2.95 12.87 0.00
C ILE A 18 2.58 11.38 0.25
N ASN A 19 3.39 10.66 1.04
CA ASN A 19 3.16 9.26 1.37
C ASN A 19 2.65 9.01 2.81
N ILE A 20 2.79 9.97 3.72
CA ILE A 20 2.34 9.85 5.14
C ILE A 20 0.90 10.35 5.29
N LEU A 21 0.56 11.41 4.57
CA LEU A 21 -0.81 11.82 4.32
C LEU A 21 -1.20 11.26 2.95
N PRO A 22 -2.40 10.69 2.77
CA PRO A 22 -2.88 10.37 1.44
C PRO A 22 -3.24 11.67 0.71
N ILE A 23 -2.26 12.53 0.43
CA ILE A 23 -2.34 13.48 -0.69
C ILE A 23 -1.84 12.74 -1.92
N LYS A 24 -2.45 11.59 -2.20
CA LYS A 24 -2.66 11.23 -3.58
C LYS A 24 -3.93 11.96 -3.96
N GLN A 25 -3.87 12.80 -4.99
CA GLN A 25 -5.03 12.91 -5.86
C GLN A 25 -5.49 11.47 -6.11
N LEU A 26 -6.56 11.07 -5.43
CA LEU A 26 -7.36 9.95 -5.88
C LEU A 26 -7.90 10.45 -7.21
N GLN A 27 -7.13 10.23 -8.29
CA GLN A 27 -7.77 9.81 -9.51
C GLN A 27 -8.67 8.69 -9.06
N ALA A 28 -9.97 8.94 -9.12
CA ALA A 28 -10.97 7.91 -8.97
C ALA A 28 -10.61 6.87 -10.02
N PHE A 29 -9.87 5.85 -9.59
CA PHE A 29 -9.84 4.62 -10.34
C PHE A 29 -11.28 4.14 -10.25
N ALA A 30 -11.99 4.19 -11.38
CA ALA A 30 -13.06 3.24 -11.62
C ALA A 30 -12.54 1.91 -11.08
N GLU A 31 -13.32 1.31 -10.19
CA GLU A 31 -13.09 0.00 -9.59
C GLU A 31 -12.18 -0.80 -10.52
N LYS A 32 -10.92 -0.99 -10.12
CA LYS A 32 -9.92 -1.64 -10.97
C LYS A 32 -10.45 -3.04 -11.18
N LYS A 33 -11.18 -3.26 -12.27
CA LYS A 33 -11.57 -4.58 -12.74
C LYS A 33 -10.28 -5.35 -12.79
N GLU A 34 -10.28 -6.56 -12.22
CA GLU A 34 -9.06 -7.34 -12.00
C GLU A 34 -8.29 -7.43 -13.32
N GLU A 35 -7.26 -6.59 -13.47
CA GLU A 35 -6.50 -6.50 -14.70
C GLU A 35 -5.54 -7.67 -14.69
N THR A 36 -5.76 -8.64 -15.58
CA THR A 36 -4.92 -9.83 -15.65
C THR A 36 -3.68 -9.52 -16.48
N SER A 37 -2.51 -9.53 -15.83
CA SER A 37 -1.23 -9.35 -16.49
C SER A 37 -0.83 -10.63 -17.25
N LEU A 38 -0.56 -10.49 -18.56
CA LEU A 38 -0.14 -11.56 -19.45
C LEU A 38 1.39 -11.56 -19.64
N ILE A 39 1.94 -10.38 -19.94
CA ILE A 39 3.39 -10.13 -20.08
C ILE A 39 3.72 -8.96 -19.16
N ASP A 40 4.72 -9.12 -18.29
CA ASP A 40 5.22 -8.04 -17.42
C ASP A 40 6.75 -8.05 -17.43
N THR A 41 7.31 -7.44 -18.48
CA THR A 41 8.75 -7.25 -18.64
C THR A 41 9.04 -5.75 -18.77
N ASP A 42 10.29 -5.36 -18.56
CA ASP A 42 10.71 -3.96 -18.73
C ASP A 42 10.52 -3.46 -20.17
N GLN A 43 10.60 -4.37 -21.15
CA GLN A 43 10.47 -4.05 -22.57
C GLN A 43 9.03 -4.00 -23.07
N LEU A 44 8.17 -4.88 -22.55
CA LEU A 44 6.77 -5.00 -22.93
C LEU A 44 5.90 -5.44 -21.75
N GLN A 45 4.83 -4.68 -21.51
CA GLN A 45 3.74 -5.01 -20.61
C GLN A 45 2.47 -5.24 -21.42
N VAL A 46 1.80 -6.36 -21.22
CA VAL A 46 0.50 -6.71 -21.83
C VAL A 46 -0.44 -7.20 -20.75
N SER A 47 -1.61 -6.61 -20.68
CA SER A 47 -2.67 -7.00 -19.74
C SER A 47 -4.03 -7.01 -20.44
N PHE A 48 -5.01 -7.67 -19.82
CA PHE A 48 -6.39 -7.59 -20.28
C PHE A 48 -7.38 -7.48 -19.12
N GLU A 49 -8.55 -6.94 -19.42
CA GLU A 49 -9.71 -6.91 -18.54
C GLU A 49 -10.98 -7.25 -19.33
N THR A 50 -11.98 -7.79 -18.64
CA THR A 50 -13.25 -8.20 -19.27
C THR A 50 -14.45 -7.60 -18.56
N GLU A 51 -15.52 -7.34 -19.30
CA GLU A 51 -16.78 -6.84 -18.78
C GLU A 51 -17.96 -7.52 -19.49
N SER A 52 -18.81 -8.20 -18.72
CA SER A 52 -20.07 -8.74 -19.24
C SER A 52 -21.13 -7.63 -19.25
N LEU A 53 -21.64 -7.27 -20.43
CA LEU A 53 -22.78 -6.36 -20.61
C LEU A 53 -23.97 -7.15 -21.15
N LYS A 54 -25.19 -6.66 -20.89
CA LYS A 54 -26.41 -7.29 -21.41
C LYS A 54 -26.36 -7.32 -22.94
N GLY A 55 -26.22 -8.51 -23.53
CA GLY A 55 -26.13 -8.75 -24.97
C GLY A 55 -24.71 -8.84 -25.57
N ASN A 56 -23.64 -8.40 -24.88
CA ASN A 56 -22.27 -8.45 -25.39
C ASN A 56 -21.21 -8.55 -24.27
N ASN A 57 -20.12 -9.26 -24.52
CA ASN A 57 -18.91 -9.24 -23.69
C ASN A 57 -17.88 -8.26 -24.26
N VAL A 58 -17.27 -7.47 -23.38
CA VAL A 58 -16.23 -6.50 -23.73
C VAL A 58 -14.88 -6.98 -23.22
N TRP A 59 -13.89 -7.01 -24.10
CA TRP A 59 -12.51 -7.36 -23.80
C TRP A 59 -11.63 -6.14 -24.06
N ARG A 60 -10.86 -5.68 -23.07
CA ARG A 60 -9.88 -4.60 -23.26
C ARG A 60 -8.49 -5.15 -23.06
N ILE A 61 -7.66 -5.10 -24.10
CA ILE A 61 -6.24 -5.48 -24.06
C ILE A 61 -5.42 -4.20 -24.01
N LYS A 62 -4.57 -4.07 -22.99
CA LYS A 62 -3.70 -2.90 -22.78
C LYS A 62 -2.26 -3.31 -22.99
N THR A 63 -1.52 -2.51 -23.73
CA THR A 63 -0.10 -2.74 -24.00
C THR A 63 0.72 -1.50 -23.71
N LYS A 64 1.91 -1.71 -23.17
CA LYS A 64 2.89 -0.66 -22.93
C LYS A 64 4.26 -1.21 -23.26
N ARG A 65 4.90 -0.61 -24.26
CA ARG A 65 6.22 -0.98 -24.73
C ARG A 65 7.22 0.13 -24.43
N LYS A 66 8.45 -0.24 -24.06
CA LYS A 66 9.56 0.70 -23.91
C LYS A 66 10.89 0.01 -24.18
N SER A 67 11.72 0.61 -25.02
CA SER A 67 13.11 0.21 -25.22
C SER A 67 14.02 1.42 -25.01
N ASP A 68 15.20 1.17 -24.44
CA ASP A 68 16.16 2.24 -24.11
C ASP A 68 17.11 2.58 -25.27
N ALA A 69 17.17 1.73 -26.31
CA ALA A 69 18.09 1.93 -27.45
C ALA A 69 17.48 1.58 -28.81
N GLN A 70 16.65 0.54 -28.89
CA GLN A 70 16.16 0.02 -30.18
C GLN A 70 14.73 0.48 -30.46
N ARG A 71 14.39 0.64 -31.74
CA ARG A 71 12.99 0.89 -32.15
C ARG A 71 12.30 -0.45 -32.32
N GLN A 72 11.06 -0.54 -31.85
CA GLN A 72 10.31 -1.79 -31.87
C GLN A 72 8.90 -1.57 -32.44
N ARG A 73 8.30 -2.65 -32.93
CA ARG A 73 6.96 -2.69 -33.51
C ARG A 73 6.16 -3.82 -32.88
N LEU A 74 4.99 -3.51 -32.34
CA LEU A 74 4.10 -4.52 -31.77
C LEU A 74 3.16 -5.09 -32.84
N LYS A 75 3.01 -6.42 -32.83
CA LYS A 75 1.98 -7.14 -33.59
C LYS A 75 1.11 -7.94 -32.65
N VAL A 76 -0.19 -7.88 -32.88
CA VAL A 76 -1.18 -8.61 -32.08
C VAL A 76 -2.17 -9.31 -32.99
N LYS A 77 -2.41 -10.61 -32.75
CA LYS A 77 -3.48 -11.36 -33.41
C LYS A 77 -4.44 -11.91 -32.38
N VAL A 78 -5.74 -11.66 -32.57
CA VAL A 78 -6.79 -12.10 -31.67
C VAL A 78 -7.73 -13.02 -32.42
N LEU A 79 -7.99 -14.20 -31.86
CA LEU A 79 -8.91 -15.20 -32.40
C LEU A 79 -9.95 -15.59 -31.36
N THR A 80 -11.07 -16.15 -31.82
CA THR A 80 -11.97 -16.90 -30.94
C THR A 80 -11.32 -18.22 -30.49
N ASP A 81 -11.91 -18.87 -29.50
CA ASP A 81 -11.60 -20.25 -29.07
C ASP A 81 -11.68 -21.28 -30.22
N GLU A 82 -12.60 -21.08 -31.16
CA GLU A 82 -12.70 -21.86 -32.40
C GLU A 82 -11.66 -21.48 -33.47
N LYS A 83 -10.66 -20.66 -33.12
CA LYS A 83 -9.62 -20.12 -34.02
C LYS A 83 -10.17 -19.31 -35.20
N LYS A 84 -11.35 -18.71 -35.06
CA LYS A 84 -11.92 -17.82 -36.08
C LYS A 84 -11.38 -16.41 -35.90
N GLU A 85 -11.13 -15.72 -37.01
CA GLU A 85 -10.70 -14.32 -37.00
C GLU A 85 -11.82 -13.40 -36.50
N ILE A 86 -11.44 -12.32 -35.83
CA ILE A 86 -12.36 -11.30 -35.34
C ILE A 86 -12.09 -9.97 -36.01
N ASP A 87 -13.14 -9.16 -36.16
CA ASP A 87 -12.99 -7.81 -36.69
C ASP A 87 -12.23 -6.92 -35.69
N TYR A 88 -11.13 -6.31 -36.17
CA TYR A 88 -10.34 -5.39 -35.36
C TYR A 88 -10.99 -4.00 -35.31
N PRO A 89 -11.00 -3.34 -34.14
CA PRO A 89 -11.36 -1.93 -34.07
C PRO A 89 -10.34 -1.08 -34.83
N LYS A 90 -10.76 0.09 -35.34
CA LYS A 90 -9.83 1.06 -35.94
C LYS A 90 -8.97 1.69 -34.86
N ILE A 91 -7.67 1.38 -34.83
CA ILE A 91 -6.71 1.91 -33.86
C ILE A 91 -5.72 2.84 -34.55
N LYS A 92 -5.54 4.06 -34.02
CA LYS A 92 -4.64 5.04 -34.60
C LYS A 92 -3.19 4.53 -34.56
N GLY A 93 -2.52 4.52 -35.72
CA GLY A 93 -1.13 4.09 -35.85
C GLY A 93 -0.96 2.57 -35.93
N MET A 94 -2.03 1.82 -36.12
CA MET A 94 -1.99 0.39 -36.43
C MET A 94 -2.83 0.07 -37.67
N GLU A 95 -2.45 -0.97 -38.38
CA GLU A 95 -3.17 -1.47 -39.53
C GLU A 95 -3.23 -2.99 -39.52
N VAL A 96 -4.21 -3.55 -40.23
CA VAL A 96 -4.37 -5.00 -40.33
C VAL A 96 -3.54 -5.51 -41.50
N GLN A 97 -2.56 -6.37 -41.21
CA GLN A 97 -1.73 -7.05 -42.21
C GLN A 97 -1.79 -8.55 -41.94
N GLU A 98 -2.20 -9.36 -42.92
CA GLU A 98 -2.23 -10.83 -42.81
C GLU A 98 -2.95 -11.36 -41.55
N GLY A 99 -4.04 -10.69 -41.15
CA GLY A 99 -4.83 -11.02 -39.96
C GLY A 99 -4.21 -10.61 -38.61
N TRP A 100 -3.08 -9.90 -38.64
CA TRP A 100 -2.45 -9.27 -37.48
C TRP A 100 -2.76 -7.77 -37.44
N LEU A 101 -2.98 -7.24 -36.25
CA LEU A 101 -2.98 -5.81 -36.01
C LEU A 101 -1.52 -5.38 -35.74
N VAL A 102 -0.96 -4.58 -36.64
CA VAL A 102 0.46 -4.25 -36.71
C VAL A 102 0.67 -2.75 -36.53
N ASP A 103 1.58 -2.36 -35.65
CA ASP A 103 2.08 -0.99 -35.55
C ASP A 103 2.63 -0.51 -36.90
N GLN A 104 2.17 0.65 -37.39
CA GLN A 104 2.63 1.20 -38.68
C GLN A 104 4.12 1.58 -38.62
N GLU A 105 4.56 2.14 -37.48
CA GLU A 105 5.92 2.67 -37.29
C GLU A 105 6.71 1.88 -36.25
N PHE A 106 8.04 1.83 -36.40
CA PHE A 106 8.95 1.40 -35.33
C PHE A 106 9.23 2.58 -34.39
N THR A 107 8.93 2.45 -33.10
CA THR A 107 9.16 3.53 -32.12
C THR A 107 9.90 3.03 -30.89
N VAL A 108 10.44 3.93 -30.06
CA VAL A 108 11.14 3.54 -28.80
C VAL A 108 10.19 3.23 -27.65
N SER A 109 8.98 3.78 -27.67
CA SER A 109 7.96 3.50 -26.66
C SER A 109 6.57 3.81 -27.21
N GLU A 110 5.58 3.01 -26.81
CA GLU A 110 4.18 3.25 -27.14
C GLU A 110 3.25 2.64 -26.08
N LYS A 111 2.06 3.21 -25.93
CA LYS A 111 0.97 2.69 -25.08
C LYS A 111 -0.31 2.57 -25.89
N ARG A 112 -0.95 1.39 -25.86
CA ARG A 112 -2.21 1.16 -26.58
C ARG A 112 -3.25 0.47 -25.71
N GLU A 113 -4.50 0.74 -26.05
CA GLU A 113 -5.66 0.03 -25.53
C GLU A 113 -6.53 -0.41 -26.72
N MET A 114 -6.86 -1.69 -26.76
CA MET A 114 -7.61 -2.34 -27.83
C MET A 114 -8.89 -2.91 -27.22
N THR A 115 -10.05 -2.47 -27.69
CA THR A 115 -11.35 -2.89 -27.15
C THR A 115 -12.12 -3.73 -28.16
N PHE A 116 -12.44 -4.97 -27.80
CA PHE A 116 -13.23 -5.91 -28.60
C PHE A 116 -14.61 -6.09 -27.96
N LYS A 117 -15.67 -5.91 -28.74
CA LYS A 117 -17.05 -6.15 -28.31
C LYS A 117 -17.58 -7.37 -29.07
N LEU A 118 -17.83 -8.45 -28.37
CA LEU A 118 -18.24 -9.73 -28.95
C LEU A 118 -19.53 -10.23 -28.30
N SER A 119 -20.20 -11.19 -28.94
CA SER A 119 -21.43 -11.79 -28.42
C SER A 119 -21.24 -12.33 -26.99
N GLU A 120 -22.30 -12.30 -26.18
CA GLU A 120 -22.33 -12.87 -24.82
C GLU A 120 -21.96 -14.37 -24.76
N LYS A 121 -22.08 -15.08 -25.91
CA LYS A 121 -21.67 -16.47 -26.09
C LYS A 121 -20.15 -16.65 -26.05
N GLN A 122 -19.37 -15.63 -26.42
CA GLN A 122 -17.91 -15.73 -26.43
C GLN A 122 -17.37 -15.62 -25.01
N LYS A 123 -16.85 -16.73 -24.46
CA LYS A 123 -16.34 -16.81 -23.08
C LYS A 123 -14.81 -16.76 -22.98
N SER A 124 -14.10 -16.90 -24.09
CA SER A 124 -12.64 -16.84 -24.14
C SER A 124 -12.12 -16.30 -25.48
N LEU A 125 -10.90 -15.77 -25.49
CA LEU A 125 -10.16 -15.38 -26.70
C LEU A 125 -8.73 -15.93 -26.66
N LEU A 126 -8.14 -16.10 -27.84
CA LEU A 126 -6.74 -16.44 -28.02
C LEU A 126 -5.98 -15.19 -28.50
N LEU A 127 -4.95 -14.78 -27.76
CA LEU A 127 -4.13 -13.62 -28.07
C LEU A 127 -2.70 -14.07 -28.40
N TYR A 128 -2.27 -13.79 -29.62
CA TYR A 128 -0.88 -13.89 -30.03
C TYR A 128 -0.24 -12.52 -29.99
N VAL A 129 0.98 -12.43 -29.46
CA VAL A 129 1.74 -11.19 -29.33
C VAL A 129 3.11 -11.43 -29.92
N GLN A 130 3.56 -10.53 -30.79
CA GLN A 130 4.89 -10.55 -31.37
C GLN A 130 5.51 -9.16 -31.26
N LEU A 131 6.81 -9.11 -30.98
CA LEU A 131 7.57 -7.88 -30.91
C LEU A 131 8.72 -7.94 -31.92
N ASP A 132 8.71 -7.05 -32.90
CA ASP A 132 9.82 -6.92 -33.85
C ASP A 132 10.74 -5.78 -33.38
N GLU A 133 12.03 -5.94 -33.58
CA GLU A 133 13.06 -4.96 -33.23
C GLU A 133 13.86 -4.55 -34.47
N GLN A 134 14.04 -3.24 -34.66
CA GLN A 134 14.83 -2.66 -35.75
C GLN A 134 16.19 -2.26 -35.22
N GLN A 135 17.25 -2.88 -35.74
CA GLN A 135 18.63 -2.51 -35.44
C GLN A 135 19.14 -1.47 -36.43
N LEU A 136 19.35 -0.25 -35.92
CA LEU A 136 19.88 0.87 -36.72
C LEU A 136 21.39 0.69 -36.92
N HIS A 137 21.83 0.47 -38.16
CA HIS A 137 23.24 0.49 -38.53
C HIS A 137 23.68 1.93 -38.79
N SER A 138 24.82 2.34 -38.22
CA SER A 138 25.20 3.76 -38.24
C SER A 138 25.75 4.27 -39.56
N GLU A 139 26.24 3.43 -40.48
CA GLU A 139 26.78 3.90 -41.77
C GLU A 139 26.57 2.82 -42.86
N GLU A 140 25.74 3.14 -43.88
CA GLU A 140 25.55 2.45 -45.18
C GLU A 140 25.09 0.97 -45.22
N GLY A 141 24.53 0.42 -44.13
CA GLY A 141 23.82 -0.87 -44.13
C GLY A 141 22.30 -0.72 -44.13
N GLU A 142 21.56 -1.63 -44.77
CA GLU A 142 20.10 -1.71 -44.62
C GLU A 142 19.73 -2.05 -43.15
N ASP A 143 18.71 -1.39 -42.61
CA ASP A 143 18.21 -1.67 -41.26
C ASP A 143 17.79 -3.14 -41.15
N GLU A 144 18.42 -3.89 -40.24
CA GLU A 144 18.05 -5.28 -39.98
C GLU A 144 16.85 -5.33 -39.03
N ILE A 145 15.76 -5.99 -39.47
CA ILE A 145 14.58 -6.23 -38.64
C ILE A 145 14.67 -7.63 -38.04
N ARG A 146 14.97 -7.71 -36.75
CA ARG A 146 14.84 -8.94 -35.98
C ARG A 146 13.37 -9.17 -35.65
N LYS A 147 12.76 -10.16 -36.29
CA LYS A 147 11.35 -10.51 -36.07
C LYS A 147 11.20 -11.37 -34.81
N ASP A 148 10.11 -11.10 -34.09
CA ASP A 148 9.67 -11.86 -32.91
C ASP A 148 10.74 -12.13 -31.84
N ILE A 149 11.18 -11.07 -31.16
CA ILE A 149 12.12 -11.18 -30.04
C ILE A 149 11.50 -11.77 -28.76
N LEU A 150 10.19 -12.05 -28.75
CA LEU A 150 9.51 -12.68 -27.61
C LEU A 150 9.56 -14.22 -27.69
N GLU A 151 9.73 -14.78 -28.89
CA GLU A 151 9.75 -16.22 -29.16
C GLU A 151 8.52 -16.97 -28.61
N THR A 152 7.37 -16.29 -28.50
CA THR A 152 6.13 -16.88 -27.98
C THR A 152 5.37 -17.64 -29.07
N THR A 153 5.41 -18.97 -28.99
CA THR A 153 4.75 -19.86 -29.97
C THR A 153 3.30 -20.21 -29.61
N GLU A 154 2.92 -20.10 -28.33
CA GLU A 154 1.57 -20.38 -27.84
C GLU A 154 0.77 -19.10 -27.54
N PRO A 155 -0.55 -19.07 -27.82
CA PRO A 155 -1.37 -17.91 -27.51
C PRO A 155 -1.67 -17.79 -26.02
N PHE A 156 -1.82 -16.55 -25.54
CA PHE A 156 -2.41 -16.27 -24.25
C PHE A 156 -3.93 -16.52 -24.32
N VAL A 157 -4.47 -17.29 -23.38
CA VAL A 157 -5.91 -17.54 -23.28
C VAL A 157 -6.55 -16.50 -22.36
N LEU A 158 -7.35 -15.62 -22.94
CA LEU A 158 -8.10 -14.61 -22.22
C LEU A 158 -9.44 -15.23 -21.85
N LYS A 159 -9.72 -15.41 -20.56
CA LYS A 159 -11.01 -15.95 -20.10
C LYS A 159 -11.86 -14.82 -19.53
N LEU A 160 -13.17 -14.91 -19.77
CA LEU A 160 -14.14 -14.01 -19.16
C LEU A 160 -14.03 -14.18 -17.65
N GLN A 161 -13.81 -13.10 -16.93
CA GLN A 161 -13.73 -13.15 -15.47
C GLN A 161 -15.14 -13.33 -14.92
N ASP A 162 -15.43 -14.53 -14.44
CA ASP A 162 -16.67 -14.81 -13.72
C ASP A 162 -16.70 -13.99 -12.43
N ARG A 163 -17.83 -13.33 -12.15
CA ARG A 163 -18.16 -13.01 -10.76
C ARG A 163 -18.13 -14.34 -10.00
N LYS A 164 -17.44 -14.39 -8.86
CA LYS A 164 -17.73 -15.41 -7.85
C LYS A 164 -19.17 -15.22 -7.39
N GLU A 165 -20.10 -15.84 -8.10
CA GLU A 165 -21.29 -16.42 -7.50
C GLU A 165 -20.82 -17.70 -6.82
N ASP A 166 -21.06 -17.82 -5.52
CA ASP A 166 -20.93 -19.09 -4.80
C ASP A 166 -21.89 -20.10 -5.43
N LYS A 167 -21.38 -20.90 -6.37
CA LYS A 167 -22.03 -22.13 -6.79
C LYS A 167 -21.67 -23.19 -5.76
N GLN A 168 -22.58 -23.44 -4.82
CA GLN A 168 -22.60 -24.70 -4.08
C GLN A 168 -22.86 -25.83 -5.08
N GLU A 169 -21.83 -26.63 -5.33
CA GLU A 169 -21.99 -27.97 -5.91
C GLU A 169 -22.75 -28.84 -4.91
N HIS A 170 -24.04 -29.07 -5.17
CA HIS A 170 -24.75 -30.20 -4.57
C HIS A 170 -24.57 -31.43 -5.48
N SER A 171 -23.65 -32.30 -5.08
CA SER A 171 -23.60 -33.69 -5.53
C SER A 171 -24.91 -34.38 -5.14
N ALA A 172 -25.67 -34.81 -6.15
CA ALA A 172 -26.83 -35.67 -5.98
C ALA A 172 -26.37 -37.09 -5.64
N THR A 173 -26.89 -37.64 -4.54
CA THR A 173 -27.02 -39.09 -4.39
C THR A 173 -28.47 -39.37 -4.03
N SER A 174 -29.12 -40.12 -4.93
CA SER A 174 -30.52 -40.54 -4.84
C SER A 174 -30.68 -41.74 -3.91
N THR A 175 -31.96 -42.13 -3.73
CA THR A 175 -32.55 -43.30 -3.02
C THR A 175 -32.66 -43.15 -1.49
N SER A 176 -33.80 -43.35 -0.82
CA SER A 176 -35.04 -44.06 -1.15
C SER A 176 -36.21 -43.69 -0.20
N ASN A 177 -37.44 -43.67 -0.75
CA ASN A 177 -38.79 -43.88 -0.19
C ASN A 177 -39.02 -44.05 1.33
N GLU A 178 -39.99 -43.31 1.91
CA GLU A 178 -41.37 -43.82 2.16
C GLU A 178 -42.35 -42.78 2.76
N LYS A 179 -43.43 -42.53 1.97
CA LYS A 179 -44.87 -42.54 2.32
C LYS A 179 -45.54 -41.65 3.40
N ARG A 180 -46.66 -41.08 2.92
CA ARG A 180 -47.97 -40.69 3.55
C ARG A 180 -48.04 -39.26 4.11
N LYS A 181 -49.08 -38.43 3.87
CA LYS A 181 -50.37 -38.53 3.15
C LYS A 181 -50.99 -37.11 3.04
N LYS A 182 -51.66 -36.79 1.91
CA LYS A 182 -52.83 -35.89 1.63
C LYS A 182 -52.96 -34.55 2.41
N THR A 183 -53.34 -33.40 1.83
CA THR A 183 -54.56 -33.14 1.02
C THR A 183 -54.48 -31.77 0.33
N GLU A 184 -55.24 -31.64 -0.76
CA GLU A 184 -55.52 -30.49 -1.65
C GLU A 184 -55.90 -29.17 -0.97
N ALA A 185 -55.54 -28.03 -1.57
CA ALA A 185 -56.47 -27.15 -2.29
C ALA A 185 -55.84 -25.77 -2.59
N SER A 186 -56.08 -25.31 -3.81
CA SER A 186 -55.78 -24.02 -4.43
C SER A 186 -56.08 -22.76 -3.60
N LYS A 187 -55.22 -21.74 -3.74
CA LYS A 187 -55.61 -20.33 -3.96
C LYS A 187 -54.40 -19.50 -4.43
N GLU A 188 -54.54 -18.91 -5.61
CA GLU A 188 -53.78 -17.72 -6.02
C GLU A 188 -53.99 -16.61 -5.00
N THR A 189 -52.92 -15.91 -4.63
CA THR A 189 -52.94 -14.48 -4.29
C THR A 189 -51.51 -13.96 -4.26
N ASP A 190 -51.31 -12.84 -4.95
CA ASP A 190 -50.12 -12.00 -4.95
C ASP A 190 -49.49 -11.85 -3.56
N LYS A 191 -48.15 -11.84 -3.49
CA LYS A 191 -47.40 -11.12 -2.44
C LYS A 191 -45.90 -10.98 -2.76
N GLU A 192 -45.53 -9.73 -2.94
CA GLU A 192 -44.37 -9.04 -2.35
C GLU A 192 -43.09 -9.83 -2.05
N GLN A 193 -42.09 -9.45 -2.85
CA GLN A 193 -40.68 -9.27 -2.54
C GLN A 193 -40.39 -8.93 -1.06
N GLU A 194 -39.85 -9.89 -0.31
CA GLU A 194 -39.11 -9.64 0.95
C GLU A 194 -37.64 -10.02 0.76
N GLY A 195 -36.76 -9.02 0.81
CA GLY A 195 -35.31 -9.23 0.96
C GLY A 195 -34.95 -9.68 2.38
N PRO A 196 -33.74 -10.23 2.62
CA PRO A 196 -33.38 -10.79 3.91
C PRO A 196 -33.36 -9.73 5.01
N ARG A 197 -34.18 -9.93 6.03
CA ARG A 197 -34.15 -9.19 7.30
C ARG A 197 -32.89 -9.60 8.08
N ILE A 198 -32.01 -8.65 8.38
CA ILE A 198 -30.96 -8.85 9.38
C ILE A 198 -31.59 -8.62 10.75
N SER A 199 -31.81 -9.70 11.49
CA SER A 199 -32.27 -9.65 12.87
C SER A 199 -31.11 -9.22 13.76
N GLY A 200 -31.26 -8.09 14.44
CA GLY A 200 -30.36 -7.69 15.53
C GLY A 200 -30.76 -8.40 16.82
N SER A 201 -29.81 -9.10 17.45
CA SER A 201 -29.58 -9.15 18.90
C SER A 201 -28.62 -10.30 19.21
N GLN A 202 -27.45 -10.00 19.78
CA GLN A 202 -27.05 -10.41 21.14
C GLN A 202 -25.54 -10.23 21.33
N ILE A 203 -25.21 -9.27 22.21
CA ILE A 203 -23.93 -9.15 22.88
C ILE A 203 -23.96 -10.13 24.06
N ALA A 204 -22.97 -11.03 24.18
CA ALA A 204 -22.21 -11.28 25.42
C ALA A 204 -21.25 -12.49 25.32
N ASN A 205 -19.99 -12.20 25.66
CA ASN A 205 -19.00 -13.00 26.38
C ASN A 205 -18.26 -14.20 25.74
N ALA A 206 -16.94 -14.00 25.70
CA ALA A 206 -15.85 -14.90 26.10
C ALA A 206 -15.55 -16.15 25.26
N ALA A 207 -14.61 -16.01 24.33
CA ALA A 207 -13.39 -16.85 24.25
C ALA A 207 -12.41 -16.22 23.25
N LEU A 208 -11.14 -16.08 23.63
CA LEU A 208 -10.04 -15.71 22.74
C LEU A 208 -9.91 -16.73 21.59
N PRO A 209 -9.68 -16.30 20.34
CA PRO A 209 -9.03 -17.14 19.34
C PRO A 209 -7.64 -16.61 18.93
N SER A 210 -6.77 -17.58 18.65
CA SER A 210 -5.35 -17.58 18.35
C SER A 210 -4.78 -16.53 17.36
N PRO A 211 -3.47 -16.23 17.43
CA PRO A 211 -2.79 -15.15 16.70
C PRO A 211 -2.37 -15.54 15.27
N VAL A 212 -3.29 -16.08 14.46
CA VAL A 212 -3.05 -16.36 13.03
C VAL A 212 -4.25 -15.88 12.22
N GLN A 213 -4.44 -14.56 12.16
CA GLN A 213 -5.36 -13.87 11.23
C GLN A 213 -5.27 -12.34 11.43
N ARG A 214 -4.07 -11.75 11.33
CA ARG A 214 -3.91 -10.28 11.29
C ARG A 214 -2.89 -9.76 10.26
N ALA A 215 -2.51 -10.57 9.27
CA ALA A 215 -1.91 -10.08 8.05
C ALA A 215 -3.04 -9.85 7.02
N GLY A 216 -3.58 -8.63 6.95
CA GLY A 216 -4.69 -8.28 6.04
C GLY A 216 -5.56 -7.08 6.45
N THR A 217 -5.25 -6.36 7.52
CA THR A 217 -6.12 -5.32 8.09
C THR A 217 -6.14 -3.97 7.36
N TYR A 218 -5.77 -3.93 6.07
CA TYR A 218 -6.15 -2.81 5.19
C TYR A 218 -7.47 -3.04 4.44
N GLY A 219 -8.10 -4.23 4.59
CA GLY A 219 -9.36 -4.61 3.98
C GLY A 219 -10.59 -4.58 4.89
N ILE A 220 -10.57 -3.85 6.02
CA ILE A 220 -11.83 -3.59 6.73
C ILE A 220 -12.66 -2.66 5.83
N ASN A 221 -13.87 -3.06 5.45
CA ASN A 221 -14.86 -2.13 4.89
C ASN A 221 -15.06 -1.00 5.92
N ARG A 222 -14.31 0.11 5.74
CA ARG A 222 -14.29 1.23 6.70
C ARG A 222 -15.62 1.97 6.76
N TYR A 223 -16.48 1.75 5.76
CA TYR A 223 -17.73 2.44 5.57
C TYR A 223 -18.84 1.46 5.25
N THR A 224 -20.02 1.70 5.81
CA THR A 224 -21.25 1.01 5.39
C THR A 224 -21.76 1.69 4.13
N ASN A 225 -22.03 0.91 3.07
CA ASN A 225 -22.58 1.49 1.85
C ASN A 225 -24.00 2.04 2.10
N LYS A 226 -24.21 3.35 1.88
CA LYS A 226 -25.54 3.95 1.90
C LYS A 226 -26.20 3.72 0.53
N VAL A 227 -26.96 2.64 0.41
CA VAL A 227 -27.47 2.13 -0.86
C VAL A 227 -28.62 3.02 -1.40
N PRO A 228 -28.48 3.62 -2.59
CA PRO A 228 -29.58 4.28 -3.29
C PRO A 228 -30.76 3.34 -3.53
N VAL A 229 -31.99 3.79 -3.25
CA VAL A 229 -33.21 3.03 -3.47
C VAL A 229 -33.97 3.60 -4.66
N TYR A 230 -34.48 2.71 -5.51
CA TYR A 230 -35.22 3.04 -6.72
C TYR A 230 -36.64 2.49 -6.61
N LYS A 231 -37.60 3.24 -7.15
CA LYS A 231 -38.98 2.78 -7.33
C LYS A 231 -39.30 2.63 -8.81
N LYS A 232 -40.26 1.76 -9.10
CA LYS A 232 -40.76 1.47 -10.44
C LYS A 232 -42.26 1.69 -10.47
N ASP A 233 -42.73 2.52 -11.39
CA ASP A 233 -44.15 2.74 -11.64
C ASP A 233 -44.40 2.92 -13.15
N THR A 234 -45.58 3.41 -13.53
CA THR A 234 -45.97 3.63 -14.93
C THR A 234 -45.10 4.66 -15.66
N LYS A 235 -44.34 5.50 -14.93
CA LYS A 235 -43.40 6.49 -15.48
C LYS A 235 -41.97 5.94 -15.64
N GLY A 236 -41.71 4.70 -15.23
CA GLY A 236 -40.41 4.03 -15.37
C GLY A 236 -39.73 3.74 -14.03
N THR A 237 -38.40 3.63 -14.05
CA THR A 237 -37.58 3.35 -12.85
C THR A 237 -36.68 4.54 -12.53
N TYR A 238 -36.81 5.06 -11.31
CA TYR A 238 -36.11 6.27 -10.90
C TYR A 238 -35.85 6.30 -9.38
N PRO A 239 -34.92 7.15 -8.90
CA PRO A 239 -34.62 7.27 -7.48
C PRO A 239 -35.86 7.56 -6.63
N THR A 240 -36.03 6.82 -5.54
CA THR A 240 -37.09 7.11 -4.56
C THR A 240 -36.83 8.46 -3.88
N ASN A 241 -35.57 8.70 -3.50
CA ASN A 241 -35.11 9.98 -2.96
C ASN A 241 -34.42 10.76 -4.08
N SER A 242 -35.19 11.61 -4.74
CA SER A 242 -34.79 12.26 -5.98
C SER A 242 -34.70 13.78 -5.90
N TRP A 243 -33.98 14.35 -6.86
CA TRP A 243 -33.96 15.77 -7.19
C TRP A 243 -33.84 15.98 -8.70
N GLN A 244 -34.23 17.16 -9.18
CA GLN A 244 -34.11 17.57 -10.58
C GLN A 244 -33.26 18.84 -10.69
N PRO A 245 -32.37 18.95 -11.70
CA PRO A 245 -31.73 20.22 -12.01
C PRO A 245 -32.76 21.30 -12.32
N ASP A 246 -32.44 22.54 -11.93
CA ASP A 246 -33.33 23.68 -12.18
C ASP A 246 -33.65 23.79 -13.68
N ASN A 247 -34.95 23.90 -14.01
CA ASN A 247 -35.48 24.05 -15.36
C ASN A 247 -35.18 22.86 -16.31
N GLN A 248 -34.96 21.65 -15.80
CA GLN A 248 -34.75 20.42 -16.59
C GLN A 248 -35.73 19.33 -16.14
N THR A 249 -36.60 18.85 -17.04
CA THR A 249 -37.70 17.92 -16.71
C THR A 249 -37.47 16.48 -17.16
N ASN A 250 -36.57 16.25 -18.11
CA ASN A 250 -36.25 14.96 -18.72
C ASN A 250 -35.11 14.24 -17.99
N VAL A 251 -34.69 14.75 -16.83
CA VAL A 251 -33.66 14.15 -15.99
C VAL A 251 -34.09 14.12 -14.52
N ILE A 252 -33.75 13.03 -13.84
CA ILE A 252 -34.00 12.84 -12.41
C ILE A 252 -32.79 12.16 -11.76
N ASN A 253 -32.30 12.75 -10.68
CA ASN A 253 -31.05 12.36 -10.01
C ASN A 253 -31.33 11.88 -8.58
N HIS A 254 -30.39 11.13 -8.00
CA HIS A 254 -30.50 10.66 -6.60
C HIS A 254 -30.00 11.75 -5.63
N GLN A 255 -30.67 11.87 -4.47
CA GLN A 255 -30.27 12.76 -3.38
C GLN A 255 -28.92 12.37 -2.74
N GLY A 256 -28.25 13.32 -2.10
CA GLY A 256 -27.11 13.03 -1.24
C GLY A 256 -27.54 12.53 0.14
N GLY A 257 -26.59 12.24 1.01
CA GLY A 257 -26.87 11.80 2.38
C GLY A 257 -25.60 11.47 3.16
N ILE A 258 -25.76 11.00 4.39
CA ILE A 258 -24.63 10.59 5.24
C ILE A 258 -24.77 9.11 5.60
N GLU A 259 -23.66 8.39 5.49
CA GLU A 259 -23.47 7.02 5.94
C GLU A 259 -24.02 6.83 7.37
N ASN A 260 -24.79 5.74 7.59
CA ASN A 260 -25.36 5.34 8.88
C ASN A 260 -26.29 6.38 9.54
N GLN A 261 -26.74 7.41 8.81
CA GLN A 261 -27.72 8.36 9.33
C GLN A 261 -29.13 7.81 9.19
N LYS A 262 -29.75 7.51 10.34
CA LYS A 262 -31.12 7.01 10.48
C LYS A 262 -32.04 8.07 11.10
N GLY A 263 -33.32 8.05 10.70
CA GLY A 263 -34.40 8.82 11.32
C GLY A 263 -34.90 8.17 12.60
N SER A 264 -35.86 8.83 13.26
CA SER A 264 -36.53 8.31 14.47
C SER A 264 -37.31 7.02 14.24
N ASP A 265 -37.52 6.66 12.98
CA ASP A 265 -38.25 5.50 12.46
C ASP A 265 -37.31 4.44 11.83
N ASP A 266 -36.00 4.52 12.09
CA ASP A 266 -34.95 3.66 11.51
C ASP A 266 -34.85 3.72 9.97
N LEU A 267 -35.53 4.66 9.32
CA LEU A 267 -35.40 4.91 7.88
C LEU A 267 -34.13 5.69 7.57
N GLU A 268 -33.54 5.43 6.41
CA GLU A 268 -32.38 6.17 5.93
C GLU A 268 -32.73 7.64 5.67
N ILE A 269 -32.01 8.56 6.30
CA ILE A 269 -32.14 9.99 6.01
C ILE A 269 -31.29 10.34 4.79
N TRP A 270 -31.92 10.98 3.80
CA TRP A 270 -31.27 11.62 2.66
C TRP A 270 -31.30 13.15 2.83
N ASP A 271 -30.51 13.87 2.04
CA ASP A 271 -30.28 15.32 2.20
C ASP A 271 -31.53 16.20 1.98
N GLY A 272 -32.63 15.62 1.49
CA GLY A 272 -33.89 16.31 1.27
C GLY A 272 -33.88 17.33 0.13
N LYS A 273 -32.76 17.53 -0.57
CA LYS A 273 -32.67 18.48 -1.68
C LYS A 273 -33.54 18.02 -2.84
N LYS A 274 -34.45 18.87 -3.33
CA LYS A 274 -35.38 18.53 -4.44
C LYS A 274 -34.99 19.16 -5.76
N ASN A 275 -34.21 20.24 -5.73
CA ASN A 275 -33.67 20.89 -6.91
C ASN A 275 -32.42 21.70 -6.54
N TRP A 276 -31.58 22.00 -7.55
CA TRP A 276 -30.51 22.99 -7.48
C TRP A 276 -29.89 23.26 -8.87
N ASP A 277 -29.31 24.45 -9.00
CA ASP A 277 -28.66 24.95 -10.21
C ASP A 277 -27.36 24.20 -10.56
N VAL A 278 -27.37 23.51 -11.71
CA VAL A 278 -26.23 22.74 -12.26
C VAL A 278 -25.49 23.44 -13.40
N THR A 279 -25.79 24.72 -13.65
CA THR A 279 -25.13 25.51 -14.71
C THR A 279 -23.64 25.67 -14.40
N ALA A 280 -23.33 26.09 -13.17
CA ALA A 280 -21.98 26.12 -12.63
C ALA A 280 -21.55 24.74 -12.09
N ASP A 281 -20.25 24.46 -12.18
CA ASP A 281 -19.68 23.27 -11.55
C ASP A 281 -19.53 23.50 -10.03
N ARG A 282 -20.58 23.13 -9.28
CA ARG A 282 -20.70 23.29 -7.83
C ARG A 282 -20.39 21.99 -7.10
N TYR A 283 -19.76 22.04 -5.92
CA TYR A 283 -19.29 20.86 -5.19
C TYR A 283 -19.83 20.73 -3.76
N GLU A 284 -21.05 21.24 -3.52
CA GLU A 284 -21.69 21.26 -2.20
C GLU A 284 -22.89 20.31 -2.11
N ASN A 285 -23.71 20.24 -3.16
CA ASN A 285 -25.00 19.55 -3.11
C ASN A 285 -24.93 18.08 -3.54
N SER A 286 -25.81 17.25 -2.96
CA SER A 286 -26.13 15.89 -3.37
C SER A 286 -24.96 14.90 -3.36
N TYR A 287 -24.05 15.06 -2.39
CA TYR A 287 -23.01 14.07 -2.10
C TYR A 287 -23.51 13.03 -1.09
N ILE A 288 -23.10 11.78 -1.28
CA ILE A 288 -23.14 10.75 -0.25
C ILE A 288 -21.81 10.82 0.51
N HIS A 289 -21.88 11.14 1.80
CA HIS A 289 -20.75 11.35 2.69
C HIS A 289 -20.48 10.10 3.54
N TYR A 290 -19.24 9.63 3.54
CA TYR A 290 -18.79 8.48 4.32
C TYR A 290 -17.73 8.89 5.34
N GLY A 291 -17.75 8.27 6.52
CA GLY A 291 -16.90 8.64 7.66
C GLY A 291 -17.42 9.82 8.49
N GLY A 292 -18.69 10.21 8.33
CA GLY A 292 -19.39 11.23 9.12
C GLY A 292 -19.61 12.56 8.39
N ALA A 293 -20.52 13.40 8.94
CA ALA A 293 -20.99 14.65 8.32
C ALA A 293 -19.93 15.76 8.28
N ASN A 294 -19.26 15.99 9.42
CA ASN A 294 -18.25 17.05 9.57
C ASN A 294 -16.87 16.45 9.25
N ALA A 295 -16.32 16.80 8.09
CA ALA A 295 -15.09 16.23 7.51
C ALA A 295 -15.22 14.74 7.13
N PRO A 296 -16.02 14.41 6.10
CA PRO A 296 -16.12 13.05 5.57
C PRO A 296 -14.76 12.55 5.07
N SER A 297 -14.52 11.25 5.22
CA SER A 297 -13.33 10.60 4.69
C SER A 297 -13.42 10.42 3.17
N ILE A 298 -14.62 10.22 2.65
CA ILE A 298 -14.90 10.22 1.22
C ILE A 298 -16.30 10.77 0.97
N SER A 299 -16.48 11.49 -0.14
CA SER A 299 -17.78 11.97 -0.60
C SER A 299 -17.95 11.64 -2.08
N LEU A 300 -19.07 11.04 -2.42
CA LEU A 300 -19.38 10.56 -3.77
C LEU A 300 -20.61 11.26 -4.31
N ARG A 301 -20.60 11.63 -5.59
CA ARG A 301 -21.78 12.12 -6.30
C ARG A 301 -21.77 11.65 -7.74
N LYS A 302 -22.92 11.16 -8.22
CA LYS A 302 -23.17 10.90 -9.62
C LYS A 302 -24.49 11.58 -9.99
N TYR A 303 -24.48 12.40 -11.03
CA TYR A 303 -25.70 13.04 -11.53
C TYR A 303 -25.63 13.31 -13.03
N ALA A 304 -26.78 13.42 -13.67
CA ALA A 304 -26.92 13.80 -15.06
C ALA A 304 -27.57 15.19 -15.18
N LYS A 305 -27.29 15.88 -16.28
CA LYS A 305 -28.01 17.08 -16.72
C LYS A 305 -28.29 17.00 -18.20
N GLU A 306 -29.40 17.59 -18.63
CA GLU A 306 -29.75 17.74 -20.05
C GLU A 306 -28.67 18.56 -20.78
N THR A 307 -28.59 18.32 -22.09
CA THR A 307 -27.85 19.16 -23.03
C THR A 307 -28.81 19.84 -23.99
N ASP A 308 -28.30 20.74 -24.84
CA ASP A 308 -29.11 21.39 -25.88
C ASP A 308 -29.57 20.42 -26.98
N LYS A 309 -29.09 19.17 -26.97
CA LYS A 309 -29.51 18.11 -27.88
C LYS A 309 -30.52 17.22 -27.18
N GLU A 310 -31.66 17.00 -27.83
CA GLU A 310 -32.67 16.04 -27.42
C GLU A 310 -32.03 14.65 -27.21
N ASP A 311 -32.46 13.94 -26.16
CA ASP A 311 -31.95 12.63 -25.72
C ASP A 311 -30.44 12.55 -25.42
N ALA A 312 -29.74 13.68 -25.31
CA ALA A 312 -28.34 13.72 -24.91
C ALA A 312 -28.18 14.36 -23.52
N PHE A 313 -27.46 13.65 -22.65
CA PHE A 313 -27.24 14.04 -21.26
C PHE A 313 -25.74 14.09 -20.94
N THR A 314 -25.34 15.09 -20.15
CA THR A 314 -24.01 15.11 -19.52
C THR A 314 -24.09 14.38 -18.18
N VAL A 315 -23.28 13.33 -18.00
CA VAL A 315 -23.16 12.61 -16.72
C VAL A 315 -21.88 13.02 -16.02
N LYS A 316 -21.98 13.44 -14.76
CA LYS A 316 -20.85 13.78 -13.90
C LYS A 316 -20.69 12.78 -12.77
N LEU A 317 -19.44 12.41 -12.53
CA LEU A 317 -19.02 11.64 -11.35
C LEU A 317 -18.00 12.49 -10.57
N ASN A 318 -18.28 12.73 -9.29
CA ASN A 318 -17.39 13.43 -8.39
C ASN A 318 -16.99 12.50 -7.24
N VAL A 319 -15.69 12.48 -6.94
CA VAL A 319 -15.11 11.80 -5.79
C VAL A 319 -14.23 12.79 -5.05
N ARG A 320 -14.51 13.01 -3.77
CA ARG A 320 -13.72 13.86 -2.89
C ARG A 320 -13.18 13.03 -1.73
N GLY A 321 -11.87 12.97 -1.59
CA GLY A 321 -11.21 12.37 -0.42
C GLY A 321 -11.05 13.38 0.72
N GLY A 322 -11.09 12.88 1.95
CA GLY A 322 -10.64 13.60 3.14
C GLY A 322 -9.13 13.48 3.34
N THR A 323 -8.53 14.43 4.06
CA THR A 323 -7.07 14.53 4.26
C THR A 323 -6.50 13.48 5.21
N VAL A 324 -7.24 13.09 6.25
CA VAL A 324 -6.92 11.93 7.10
C VAL A 324 -8.20 11.17 7.42
N GLN A 325 -8.23 9.89 7.03
CA GLN A 325 -9.35 9.01 7.31
C GLN A 325 -9.50 8.78 8.82
N LYS A 326 -10.76 8.69 9.28
CA LYS A 326 -11.01 8.22 10.65
C LYS A 326 -10.49 6.79 10.82
N PRO A 327 -9.94 6.47 12.00
CA PRO A 327 -9.93 7.29 13.22
C PRO A 327 -8.69 8.19 13.40
N GLY A 328 -7.77 8.23 12.44
CA GLY A 328 -6.53 9.02 12.49
C GLY A 328 -5.26 8.17 12.58
N ILE A 329 -4.13 8.80 12.89
CA ILE A 329 -2.79 8.21 12.80
C ILE A 329 -1.96 8.49 14.06
N ASP A 330 -1.33 7.44 14.57
CA ASP A 330 -0.34 7.51 15.65
C ASP A 330 1.05 7.28 15.06
N ILE A 331 1.92 8.27 15.24
CA ILE A 331 3.29 8.28 14.73
C ILE A 331 4.23 8.23 15.92
N PHE A 332 5.14 7.26 15.93
CA PHE A 332 6.14 7.11 16.97
C PHE A 332 7.55 7.21 16.38
N PHE A 333 8.41 8.05 16.95
CA PHE A 333 9.78 8.23 16.49
C PHE A 333 10.76 7.49 17.39
N LEU A 334 11.60 6.62 16.83
CA LEU A 334 12.80 6.10 17.48
C LEU A 334 13.98 6.93 17.02
N LEU A 335 14.60 7.61 17.96
CA LEU A 335 15.68 8.57 17.73
C LEU A 335 16.97 8.01 18.32
N ASP A 336 17.86 7.56 17.46
CA ASP A 336 19.14 6.99 17.88
C ASP A 336 20.04 8.08 18.48
N ASN A 337 20.50 7.85 19.70
CA ASN A 337 21.40 8.70 20.46
C ASN A 337 22.65 7.95 20.96
N SER A 338 23.00 6.86 20.29
CA SER A 338 24.26 6.13 20.49
C SER A 338 25.49 6.98 20.15
N GLY A 339 26.67 6.57 20.60
CA GLY A 339 27.91 7.33 20.38
C GLY A 339 28.27 7.51 18.90
N SER A 340 27.92 6.57 18.03
CA SER A 340 28.20 6.63 16.60
C SER A 340 27.52 7.82 15.90
N MET A 341 26.44 8.35 16.48
CA MET A 341 25.70 9.50 15.96
C MET A 341 26.47 10.83 16.03
N ILE A 342 27.58 10.90 16.78
CA ILE A 342 28.46 12.08 16.87
C ILE A 342 29.87 11.84 16.34
N GLN A 343 30.30 10.58 16.22
CA GLN A 343 31.66 10.22 15.78
C GLN A 343 31.92 10.58 14.32
N ASN A 344 30.91 10.48 13.46
CA ASN A 344 31.03 10.74 12.03
C ASN A 344 30.20 11.96 11.61
N LYS A 345 30.72 12.72 10.64
CA LYS A 345 30.04 13.88 10.07
C LYS A 345 29.46 13.60 8.68
N ILE A 346 28.34 14.23 8.37
CA ILE A 346 27.75 14.34 7.03
C ILE A 346 27.89 15.81 6.61
N GLY A 347 28.88 16.09 5.77
CA GLY A 347 29.32 17.47 5.55
C GLY A 347 29.91 18.03 6.84
N ASN A 348 29.40 19.18 7.30
CA ASN A 348 29.90 19.84 8.51
C ASN A 348 29.11 19.49 9.79
N LEU A 349 28.04 18.71 9.66
CA LEU A 349 27.15 18.34 10.76
C LEU A 349 27.40 16.90 11.19
N THR A 350 27.30 16.62 12.48
CA THR A 350 27.20 15.26 13.03
C THR A 350 25.95 14.56 12.49
N ARG A 351 25.93 13.22 12.51
CA ARG A 351 24.73 12.46 12.12
C ARG A 351 23.52 12.84 12.97
N LYS A 352 23.73 13.09 14.27
CA LYS A 352 22.71 13.58 15.19
C LYS A 352 22.12 14.94 14.79
N GLU A 353 22.97 15.92 14.49
CA GLU A 353 22.48 17.25 14.04
C GLU A 353 21.65 17.12 12.76
N VAL A 354 22.07 16.25 11.83
CA VAL A 354 21.30 15.94 10.63
C VAL A 354 19.97 15.26 10.97
N ALA A 355 19.97 14.27 11.86
CA ALA A 355 18.76 13.60 12.33
C ALA A 355 17.76 14.58 12.95
N ASN A 356 18.25 15.49 13.79
CA ASN A 356 17.44 16.49 14.48
C ASN A 356 16.85 17.54 13.52
N ASP A 357 17.62 17.97 12.51
CA ASP A 357 17.13 18.85 11.44
C ASP A 357 16.02 18.19 10.62
N TYR A 358 16.15 16.90 10.31
CA TYR A 358 15.10 16.13 9.62
C TYR A 358 13.85 15.93 10.48
N LEU A 359 14.03 15.60 11.76
CA LEU A 359 12.92 15.50 12.70
C LEU A 359 12.15 16.81 12.74
N GLY A 360 12.81 17.95 12.94
CA GLY A 360 12.16 19.26 12.97
C GLY A 360 11.37 19.59 11.70
N LYS A 361 11.93 19.29 10.53
CA LYS A 361 11.23 19.48 9.25
C LYS A 361 9.98 18.62 9.14
N LEU A 362 10.05 17.36 9.57
CA LEU A 362 8.92 16.45 9.54
C LEU A 362 7.85 16.85 10.56
N LEU A 363 8.24 17.27 11.77
CA LEU A 363 7.30 17.76 12.79
C LEU A 363 6.60 19.04 12.34
N THR A 364 7.32 20.00 11.75
CA THR A 364 6.75 21.24 11.20
C THR A 364 5.70 20.91 10.14
N ALA A 365 6.09 20.06 9.20
CA ALA A 365 5.23 19.59 8.13
C ALA A 365 3.97 18.86 8.61
N LEU A 366 4.08 18.01 9.64
CA LEU A 366 2.93 17.32 10.24
C LEU A 366 2.04 18.30 11.01
N ASN A 367 2.63 19.31 11.66
CA ASN A 367 1.88 20.35 12.36
C ASN A 367 1.07 21.24 11.40
N ASP A 368 1.64 21.60 10.25
CA ASP A 368 0.92 22.34 9.19
C ASP A 368 -0.35 21.62 8.73
N GLN A 369 -0.40 20.30 8.95
CA GLN A 369 -1.51 19.43 8.57
C GLN A 369 -2.45 19.16 9.76
N GLN A 370 -2.09 19.56 10.98
CA GLN A 370 -2.87 19.26 12.18
C GLN A 370 -4.22 19.99 12.21
N THR A 371 -4.26 21.22 11.69
CA THR A 371 -5.50 22.01 11.52
C THR A 371 -6.41 21.39 10.46
N VAL A 372 -5.83 20.98 9.33
CA VAL A 372 -6.54 20.36 8.20
C VAL A 372 -7.07 18.96 8.58
N THR A 373 -6.37 18.27 9.46
CA THR A 373 -6.74 16.92 9.91
C THR A 373 -7.59 16.93 11.17
N GLY A 374 -7.91 18.09 11.75
CA GLY A 374 -8.74 18.21 12.94
C GLY A 374 -8.13 17.52 14.17
N GLY A 375 -6.82 17.63 14.36
CA GLY A 375 -6.11 17.04 15.51
C GLY A 375 -5.92 15.52 15.46
N ARG A 376 -6.07 14.90 14.28
CA ARG A 376 -6.07 13.44 14.13
C ARG A 376 -4.67 12.81 14.06
N ILE A 377 -3.61 13.61 14.06
CA ILE A 377 -2.23 13.12 14.14
C ILE A 377 -1.80 13.16 15.61
N GLN A 378 -1.32 12.04 16.12
CA GLN A 378 -0.65 11.98 17.41
C GLN A 378 0.80 11.59 17.18
N ILE A 379 1.72 12.27 17.87
CA ILE A 379 3.14 12.00 17.77
C ILE A 379 3.71 11.76 19.16
N GLY A 380 4.54 10.72 19.26
CA GLY A 380 5.39 10.42 20.41
C GLY A 380 6.75 9.94 19.94
N GLY A 381 7.60 9.52 20.87
CA GLY A 381 8.89 8.95 20.49
C GLY A 381 9.76 8.52 21.66
N HIS A 382 10.88 7.89 21.32
CA HIS A 382 11.85 7.33 22.25
C HIS A 382 13.26 7.61 21.74
N ILE A 383 14.06 8.29 22.55
CA ILE A 383 15.45 8.64 22.27
C ILE A 383 16.36 7.55 22.83
N PHE A 384 16.82 6.59 22.03
CA PHE A 384 17.43 5.36 22.54
C PHE A 384 18.96 5.29 22.39
N SER A 385 19.62 4.55 23.29
CA SER A 385 21.00 4.05 23.20
C SER A 385 21.10 2.75 24.04
N ASP A 386 22.27 2.41 24.61
CA ASP A 386 22.42 1.29 25.56
C ASP A 386 22.07 1.64 27.01
N TYR A 387 21.90 2.93 27.32
CA TYR A 387 21.56 3.48 28.64
C TYR A 387 22.46 3.10 29.82
N ARG A 388 23.62 2.46 29.58
CA ARG A 388 24.53 2.04 30.65
C ARG A 388 25.17 3.24 31.35
N GLN A 389 25.38 4.33 30.60
CA GLN A 389 25.96 5.55 31.12
C GLN A 389 24.93 6.50 31.74
N TRP A 390 23.65 6.41 31.35
CA TRP A 390 22.58 7.34 31.77
C TRP A 390 21.23 6.64 31.97
N PRO A 391 21.08 5.83 33.04
CA PRO A 391 19.89 5.00 33.25
C PRO A 391 18.63 5.79 33.65
N ASN A 392 18.76 7.03 34.14
CA ASN A 392 17.69 7.74 34.84
C ASN A 392 17.03 8.90 34.05
N GLU A 393 17.41 9.14 32.80
CA GLU A 393 16.83 10.24 32.01
C GLU A 393 15.56 9.78 31.29
N PRO A 394 14.40 10.45 31.48
CA PRO A 394 13.16 10.10 30.81
C PRO A 394 13.29 10.46 29.33
N LYS A 395 13.60 9.49 28.48
CA LYS A 395 13.85 9.65 27.04
C LYS A 395 12.63 9.28 26.18
N LEU A 396 11.46 9.29 26.79
CA LEU A 396 10.23 8.71 26.26
C LEU A 396 9.11 9.73 26.30
N HIS A 397 8.50 9.94 25.14
CA HIS A 397 7.48 10.94 24.90
C HIS A 397 6.18 10.24 24.49
N SER A 398 5.14 10.41 25.30
CA SER A 398 3.82 9.88 25.03
C SER A 398 3.22 10.45 23.76
N LEU A 399 2.33 9.67 23.12
CA LEU A 399 1.54 10.12 21.99
C LEU A 399 0.72 11.37 22.37
N SER A 400 0.88 12.44 21.62
CA SER A 400 0.17 13.70 21.86
C SER A 400 -0.23 14.34 20.53
N PRO A 401 -1.40 15.01 20.45
CA PRO A 401 -1.76 15.84 19.30
C PRO A 401 -1.14 17.25 19.34
N THR A 402 -0.39 17.59 20.41
CA THR A 402 0.04 18.95 20.68
C THR A 402 1.44 19.22 20.17
N TYR A 403 1.59 20.22 19.29
CA TYR A 403 2.87 20.53 18.66
C TYR A 403 3.99 20.88 19.63
N SER A 404 3.70 21.59 20.73
CA SER A 404 4.71 21.91 21.74
C SER A 404 5.33 20.66 22.37
N ASN A 405 4.56 19.58 22.56
CA ASN A 405 5.07 18.31 23.06
C ASN A 405 5.99 17.62 22.04
N TRP A 406 5.72 17.80 20.74
CA TRP A 406 6.58 17.28 19.68
C TRP A 406 7.92 18.03 19.64
N LEU A 407 7.87 19.37 19.81
CA LEU A 407 9.06 20.20 19.90
C LEU A 407 9.87 19.92 21.16
N GLN A 408 9.23 19.59 22.30
CA GLN A 408 9.93 19.15 23.50
C GLN A 408 10.77 17.89 23.24
N MET A 409 10.20 16.90 22.54
CA MET A 409 10.94 15.70 22.11
C MET A 409 12.13 16.05 21.22
N GLN A 410 11.93 16.90 20.22
CA GLN A 410 13.03 17.34 19.33
C GLN A 410 14.13 18.07 20.12
N ASN A 411 13.75 19.01 20.99
CA ASN A 411 14.68 19.80 21.78
C ASN A 411 15.47 18.94 22.77
N GLN A 412 14.80 17.98 23.41
CA GLN A 412 15.47 17.00 24.27
C GLN A 412 16.42 16.11 23.46
N TYR A 413 16.00 15.62 22.30
CA TYR A 413 16.89 14.87 21.42
C TYR A 413 18.14 15.67 21.08
N ALA A 414 17.99 16.95 20.73
CA ALA A 414 19.10 17.84 20.42
C ALA A 414 20.06 18.07 21.60
N SER A 415 19.54 18.23 22.81
CA SER A 415 20.33 18.62 24.00
C SER A 415 21.06 17.46 24.68
N LEU A 416 20.54 16.24 24.56
CA LEU A 416 21.13 15.08 25.21
C LEU A 416 22.54 14.80 24.69
N SER A 417 23.45 14.37 25.55
CA SER A 417 24.74 13.86 25.09
C SER A 417 24.53 12.51 24.38
N SER A 418 25.30 12.24 23.33
CA SER A 418 25.25 10.95 22.62
C SER A 418 26.35 10.04 23.12
N ALA A 419 25.99 8.85 23.59
CA ALA A 419 26.95 7.82 24.02
C ALA A 419 26.27 6.45 24.14
N GLY A 420 27.12 5.44 24.34
CA GLY A 420 26.71 4.05 24.45
C GLY A 420 26.54 3.36 23.10
N ASP A 421 26.27 2.06 23.19
CA ASP A 421 25.96 1.17 22.07
C ASP A 421 24.54 1.43 21.50
N THR A 422 24.25 0.80 20.35
CA THR A 422 23.02 0.99 19.59
C THR A 422 22.06 -0.17 19.85
N TYR A 423 21.14 -0.01 20.82
CA TYR A 423 20.15 -1.03 21.20
C TYR A 423 18.80 -0.84 20.48
N THR A 424 18.80 -0.87 19.15
CA THR A 424 17.60 -0.62 18.32
C THR A 424 16.43 -1.54 18.66
N GLN A 425 16.70 -2.80 19.00
CA GLN A 425 15.66 -3.77 19.38
C GLN A 425 14.83 -3.30 20.58
N ARG A 426 15.45 -2.69 21.60
CA ARG A 426 14.73 -2.07 22.72
C ARG A 426 13.82 -0.95 22.25
N GLY A 427 14.33 -0.08 21.37
CA GLY A 427 13.53 0.99 20.78
C GLY A 427 12.24 0.45 20.15
N LEU A 428 12.34 -0.63 19.39
CA LEU A 428 11.18 -1.31 18.80
C LEU A 428 10.22 -1.83 19.87
N ILE A 429 10.71 -2.52 20.90
CA ILE A 429 9.86 -3.05 21.99
C ILE A 429 9.12 -1.93 22.72
N GLU A 430 9.82 -0.85 23.07
CA GLU A 430 9.21 0.30 23.74
C GLU A 430 8.17 0.98 22.85
N SER A 431 8.40 1.05 21.53
CA SER A 431 7.40 1.60 20.62
C SER A 431 6.10 0.78 20.60
N ASP A 432 6.18 -0.54 20.69
CA ASP A 432 5.02 -1.42 20.77
C ASP A 432 4.22 -1.17 22.06
N ASN A 433 4.91 -1.03 23.20
CA ASN A 433 4.29 -0.68 24.49
C ASN A 433 3.55 0.67 24.45
N TYR A 434 3.95 1.61 23.60
CA TYR A 434 3.35 2.94 23.53
C TYR A 434 2.30 3.08 22.44
N LEU A 435 2.51 2.46 21.28
CA LEU A 435 1.52 2.40 20.21
C LEU A 435 0.29 1.59 20.62
N SER A 436 0.47 0.56 21.47
CA SER A 436 -0.62 -0.23 22.06
C SER A 436 -1.43 0.52 23.13
N LYS A 437 -0.87 1.56 23.77
CA LYS A 437 -1.57 2.42 24.73
C LYS A 437 -2.46 3.48 24.09
N SER A 438 -2.47 3.56 22.75
CA SER A 438 -3.36 4.46 22.05
C SER A 438 -4.82 4.15 22.38
N THR A 439 -5.59 5.19 22.67
CA THR A 439 -6.99 5.09 23.11
C THR A 439 -7.93 4.54 22.03
N ASP A 440 -7.48 4.50 20.77
CA ASP A 440 -8.23 3.91 19.67
C ASP A 440 -7.36 2.91 18.89
N ALA A 441 -7.68 1.64 19.08
CA ALA A 441 -7.02 0.50 18.43
C ALA A 441 -7.17 0.52 16.89
N LYS A 442 -8.14 1.27 16.35
CA LYS A 442 -8.37 1.36 14.89
C LYS A 442 -7.50 2.43 14.23
N ARG A 443 -6.77 3.25 14.99
CA ARG A 443 -5.83 4.26 14.45
C ARG A 443 -4.66 3.59 13.76
N ARG A 444 -4.27 4.12 12.59
CA ARG A 444 -3.09 3.63 11.86
C ARG A 444 -1.86 3.86 12.72
N LYS A 445 -1.02 2.84 12.90
CA LYS A 445 0.20 2.91 13.70
C LYS A 445 1.41 2.99 12.77
N VAL A 446 2.21 4.04 12.92
CA VAL A 446 3.41 4.27 12.12
C VAL A 446 4.61 4.51 13.03
N LEU A 447 5.70 3.82 12.77
CA LEU A 447 6.96 3.91 13.47
C LEU A 447 8.03 4.45 12.52
N PHE A 448 8.70 5.53 12.90
CA PHE A 448 9.88 6.04 12.20
C PHE A 448 11.14 5.73 13.00
N VAL A 449 12.11 5.08 12.37
CA VAL A 449 13.40 4.77 13.00
C VAL A 449 14.48 5.65 12.36
N LEU A 450 15.02 6.60 13.11
CA LEU A 450 16.10 7.50 12.68
C LEU A 450 17.39 7.01 13.35
N THR A 451 18.27 6.40 12.56
CA THR A 451 19.49 5.74 13.04
C THR A 451 20.59 5.78 11.99
N ASP A 452 21.84 5.67 12.42
CA ASP A 452 22.98 5.43 11.52
C ASP A 452 23.23 3.94 11.23
N GLY A 453 22.32 3.08 11.71
CA GLY A 453 21.82 1.94 10.97
C GLY A 453 22.26 0.56 11.42
N THR A 454 23.02 0.46 12.50
CA THR A 454 23.65 -0.82 12.84
C THR A 454 23.48 -1.11 14.33
N PRO A 455 22.57 -2.03 14.72
CA PRO A 455 22.40 -2.40 16.12
C PRO A 455 23.67 -3.10 16.60
N THR A 456 24.15 -2.74 17.78
CA THR A 456 25.35 -3.33 18.40
C THR A 456 25.04 -3.99 19.75
N LEU A 457 23.75 -3.99 20.12
CA LEU A 457 23.25 -4.58 21.35
C LEU A 457 21.87 -5.18 21.12
N SER A 458 21.57 -6.31 21.79
CA SER A 458 20.27 -6.98 21.70
C SER A 458 19.92 -7.76 22.96
N ALA A 459 18.65 -8.09 23.16
CA ALA A 459 18.25 -9.07 24.17
C ALA A 459 18.81 -10.45 23.82
N THR A 460 19.08 -11.27 24.84
CA THR A 460 19.68 -12.59 24.62
C THR A 460 18.67 -13.52 23.97
N PRO A 461 18.90 -14.05 22.76
CA PRO A 461 17.95 -14.93 22.12
C PRO A 461 18.05 -16.34 22.70
N LYS A 462 16.91 -16.95 23.02
CA LYS A 462 16.83 -18.31 23.59
C LYS A 462 16.41 -19.33 22.54
N GLY A 463 15.61 -18.94 21.57
CA GLY A 463 15.20 -19.84 20.49
C GLY A 463 14.47 -19.14 19.35
N GLY A 464 14.39 -19.87 18.24
CA GLY A 464 13.75 -19.42 17.02
C GLY A 464 13.56 -20.55 16.02
N TYR A 465 13.07 -20.20 14.84
CA TYR A 465 12.89 -21.13 13.73
C TYR A 465 13.54 -20.58 12.45
N VAL A 466 13.86 -21.47 11.52
CA VAL A 466 14.40 -21.08 10.21
C VAL A 466 13.30 -20.40 9.41
N ASP A 467 13.58 -19.20 8.93
CA ASP A 467 12.72 -18.45 8.02
C ASP A 467 13.61 -17.89 6.91
N ASN A 468 13.49 -18.44 5.70
CA ASN A 468 14.32 -18.07 4.56
C ASN A 468 14.11 -16.61 4.10
N ASN A 469 13.02 -15.97 4.52
CA ASN A 469 12.75 -14.57 4.22
C ASN A 469 13.42 -13.62 5.22
N MET A 470 13.95 -14.14 6.34
CA MET A 470 14.62 -13.33 7.33
C MET A 470 16.05 -12.99 6.93
N TYR A 471 16.37 -11.70 7.02
CA TYR A 471 17.74 -11.19 6.96
C TYR A 471 18.24 -10.95 8.40
N TYR A 472 19.47 -11.28 8.79
CA TYR A 472 20.62 -11.72 8.00
C TYR A 472 20.78 -13.26 8.00
N ASP A 473 20.53 -13.91 9.14
CA ASP A 473 20.84 -15.34 9.35
C ASP A 473 19.75 -16.32 8.87
N LYS A 474 18.68 -15.86 8.20
CA LYS A 474 17.51 -16.69 7.83
C LYS A 474 16.85 -17.38 9.03
N ILE A 475 16.84 -16.68 10.17
CA ILE A 475 16.24 -17.15 11.41
C ILE A 475 15.27 -16.08 11.90
N MET A 476 14.07 -16.51 12.26
CA MET A 476 13.12 -15.72 13.02
C MET A 476 13.24 -16.09 14.51
N ILE A 477 13.63 -15.12 15.33
CA ILE A 477 13.73 -15.31 16.77
C ILE A 477 12.39 -14.93 17.40
N ASN A 478 11.76 -15.89 18.06
CA ASN A 478 10.47 -15.72 18.73
C ASN A 478 10.56 -15.85 20.26
N ASN A 479 11.75 -16.18 20.79
CA ASN A 479 11.99 -16.28 22.22
C ASN A 479 13.27 -15.53 22.61
N PHE A 480 13.09 -14.46 23.39
CA PHE A 480 14.16 -13.63 23.93
C PHE A 480 14.09 -13.64 25.45
N ASP A 481 15.26 -13.59 26.07
CA ASP A 481 15.45 -13.35 27.49
C ASP A 481 15.62 -11.86 27.72
N TYR A 482 14.48 -11.22 27.98
CA TYR A 482 14.42 -9.81 28.31
C TYR A 482 14.69 -9.61 29.80
N GLN A 483 15.68 -8.77 30.09
CA GLN A 483 15.88 -8.24 31.44
C GLN A 483 14.72 -7.30 31.82
N GLU A 484 14.47 -7.13 33.12
CA GLU A 484 13.44 -6.21 33.61
C GLU A 484 13.63 -4.80 33.03
N ASN A 485 12.52 -4.22 32.56
CA ASN A 485 12.46 -2.89 31.94
C ASN A 485 13.35 -2.71 30.69
N TYR A 486 13.80 -3.81 30.06
CA TYR A 486 14.65 -3.80 28.87
C TYR A 486 15.94 -2.97 29.04
N THR A 487 16.38 -2.80 30.29
CA THR A 487 17.40 -1.82 30.69
C THR A 487 18.77 -2.12 30.10
N TYR A 488 19.10 -3.41 29.94
CA TYR A 488 20.39 -3.86 29.43
C TYR A 488 20.23 -4.87 28.30
N GLY A 489 21.07 -4.72 27.27
CA GLY A 489 21.23 -5.73 26.21
C GLY A 489 22.60 -6.40 26.30
N SER A 490 22.74 -7.51 25.58
CA SER A 490 23.96 -8.29 25.43
C SER A 490 24.70 -7.90 24.15
N ARG A 491 26.04 -7.96 24.20
CA ARG A 491 26.97 -7.76 23.06
C ARG A 491 27.36 -9.06 22.37
N PHE A 492 26.99 -10.20 22.97
CA PHE A 492 27.37 -11.57 22.57
C PHE A 492 28.87 -11.89 22.47
N GLN A 493 29.78 -10.92 22.64
CA GLN A 493 31.23 -11.12 22.46
C GLN A 493 32.07 -10.97 23.74
N GLY A 494 31.47 -10.59 24.87
CA GLY A 494 32.19 -10.31 26.13
C GLY A 494 32.15 -8.82 26.49
N VAL A 495 32.43 -8.47 27.74
CA VAL A 495 32.27 -7.09 28.27
C VAL A 495 33.36 -6.11 27.82
N ASN A 496 34.55 -6.61 27.47
CA ASN A 496 35.72 -5.81 27.11
C ASN A 496 35.95 -5.71 25.59
N ASP A 497 35.15 -6.43 24.80
CA ASP A 497 35.26 -6.40 23.36
C ASP A 497 34.50 -5.21 22.76
N PRO A 498 34.97 -4.69 21.61
CA PRO A 498 34.17 -3.85 20.74
C PRO A 498 32.76 -4.41 20.56
N SER A 499 31.75 -3.55 20.40
CA SER A 499 30.39 -3.95 20.04
C SER A 499 30.16 -3.77 18.53
N PRO A 500 30.70 -4.61 17.62
CA PRO A 500 30.30 -4.56 16.22
C PRO A 500 28.89 -5.14 16.05
N THR A 501 28.23 -4.80 14.95
CA THR A 501 26.93 -5.40 14.62
C THR A 501 27.05 -6.87 14.26
N LYS A 502 28.15 -7.25 13.58
CA LYS A 502 28.49 -8.65 13.33
C LYS A 502 29.05 -9.31 14.57
N ILE A 503 28.53 -10.47 14.93
CA ILE A 503 29.03 -11.28 16.04
C ILE A 503 30.37 -11.90 15.61
N LYS A 504 31.49 -11.42 16.16
CA LYS A 504 32.83 -11.90 15.75
C LYS A 504 33.02 -13.37 16.10
N PRO A 505 33.71 -14.14 15.24
CA PRO A 505 34.00 -15.54 15.47
C PRO A 505 35.03 -15.83 16.58
N GLY A 506 35.67 -14.81 17.18
CA GLY A 506 36.77 -14.99 18.15
C GLY A 506 36.40 -15.84 19.37
N ASN A 507 35.29 -15.53 20.05
CA ASN A 507 34.77 -16.32 21.17
C ASN A 507 33.74 -17.38 20.73
N TYR A 508 33.29 -17.32 19.47
CA TYR A 508 32.21 -18.16 18.93
C TYR A 508 32.42 -18.42 17.43
N PRO A 509 33.16 -19.46 17.01
CA PRO A 509 33.56 -19.67 15.61
C PRO A 509 32.38 -19.76 14.63
N ASN A 510 31.18 -20.09 15.11
CA ASN A 510 29.95 -20.22 14.33
C ASN A 510 28.90 -19.14 14.67
N GLY A 511 29.26 -18.07 15.38
CA GLY A 511 28.32 -17.07 15.91
C GLY A 511 27.72 -17.45 17.27
N TYR A 512 26.83 -16.62 17.81
CA TYR A 512 26.19 -16.86 19.10
C TYR A 512 25.26 -18.08 19.01
N LYS A 513 25.55 -19.11 19.83
CA LYS A 513 24.72 -20.32 19.94
C LYS A 513 23.54 -20.07 20.88
N MET A 514 22.32 -20.16 20.36
CA MET A 514 21.10 -20.11 21.14
C MET A 514 20.88 -21.41 21.93
N ALA A 515 20.01 -21.38 22.94
CA ALA A 515 19.72 -22.55 23.77
C ALA A 515 19.11 -23.72 22.97
N ASP A 516 18.41 -23.43 21.88
CA ASP A 516 17.86 -24.41 20.94
C ASP A 516 18.87 -24.97 19.91
N GLY A 517 20.16 -24.63 20.07
CA GLY A 517 21.27 -25.13 19.27
C GLY A 517 21.52 -24.40 17.94
N LYS A 518 20.67 -23.46 17.53
CA LYS A 518 20.89 -22.64 16.31
C LYS A 518 21.86 -21.50 16.59
N TYR A 519 22.43 -20.96 15.51
CA TYR A 519 23.44 -19.91 15.58
C TYR A 519 22.94 -18.63 14.93
N ILE A 520 23.29 -17.49 15.52
CA ILE A 520 23.12 -16.17 14.90
C ILE A 520 24.48 -15.47 14.79
N ASN A 521 24.68 -14.72 13.72
CA ASN A 521 25.95 -14.05 13.44
C ASN A 521 25.84 -12.53 13.48
N SER A 522 24.65 -11.98 13.79
CA SER A 522 24.44 -10.53 13.78
C SER A 522 23.32 -10.06 14.70
N HIS A 523 23.53 -8.89 15.31
CA HIS A 523 22.48 -8.11 15.98
C HIS A 523 21.38 -7.61 15.00
N ILE A 524 21.61 -7.71 13.69
CA ILE A 524 20.57 -7.47 12.69
C ILE A 524 19.46 -8.51 12.81
N THR A 525 19.80 -9.78 13.03
CA THR A 525 18.82 -10.89 13.08
C THR A 525 17.84 -10.73 14.25
N THR A 526 18.35 -10.36 15.43
CA THR A 526 17.52 -10.07 16.61
C THR A 526 16.60 -8.87 16.38
N THR A 527 17.14 -7.78 15.84
CA THR A 527 16.40 -6.54 15.60
C THR A 527 15.32 -6.72 14.53
N ASN A 528 15.65 -7.41 13.42
CA ASN A 528 14.70 -7.73 12.36
C ASN A 528 13.59 -8.67 12.84
N SER A 529 13.91 -9.62 13.72
CA SER A 529 12.88 -10.51 14.30
C SER A 529 11.86 -9.71 15.11
N THR A 530 12.32 -8.77 15.94
CA THR A 530 11.42 -7.86 16.64
C THR A 530 10.63 -6.97 15.68
N ALA A 531 11.28 -6.37 14.67
CA ALA A 531 10.60 -5.53 13.68
C ALA A 531 9.52 -6.29 12.88
N LYS A 532 9.78 -7.57 12.54
CA LYS A 532 8.78 -8.44 11.92
C LYS A 532 7.58 -8.66 12.82
N THR A 533 7.80 -8.98 14.10
CA THR A 533 6.71 -9.13 15.08
C THR A 533 5.83 -7.88 15.17
N LEU A 534 6.40 -6.67 15.14
CA LEU A 534 5.64 -5.42 15.14
C LEU A 534 4.82 -5.24 13.86
N LYS A 535 5.38 -5.61 12.71
CA LYS A 535 4.67 -5.58 11.42
C LYS A 535 3.52 -6.58 11.36
N ASP A 536 3.72 -7.78 11.89
CA ASP A 536 2.67 -8.80 11.99
C ASP A 536 1.52 -8.33 12.92
N LYS A 537 1.76 -7.34 13.80
CA LYS A 537 0.73 -6.64 14.58
C LYS A 537 0.03 -5.49 13.84
N GLY A 538 0.45 -5.17 12.61
CA GLY A 538 -0.08 -4.08 11.79
C GLY A 538 0.59 -2.72 12.02
N ILE A 539 1.80 -2.68 12.61
CA ILE A 539 2.59 -1.45 12.73
C ILE A 539 3.41 -1.24 11.46
N GLU A 540 3.24 -0.09 10.82
CA GLU A 540 4.02 0.30 9.66
C GLU A 540 5.37 0.88 10.09
N ILE A 541 6.49 0.35 9.59
CA ILE A 541 7.83 0.76 10.00
C ILE A 541 8.56 1.44 8.85
N HIS A 542 8.98 2.69 9.05
CA HIS A 542 9.80 3.47 8.14
C HIS A 542 11.18 3.68 8.76
N THR A 543 12.25 3.57 7.98
CA THR A 543 13.62 3.74 8.50
C THR A 543 14.34 4.82 7.71
N VAL A 544 14.91 5.79 8.43
CA VAL A 544 15.76 6.84 7.89
C VAL A 544 17.19 6.55 8.30
N ALA A 545 17.99 6.19 7.30
CA ALA A 545 19.37 5.77 7.43
C ALA A 545 20.33 6.96 7.28
N ILE A 546 21.05 7.30 8.35
CA ILE A 546 21.85 8.52 8.43
C ILE A 546 23.34 8.20 8.33
N GLY A 547 23.94 8.43 7.15
CA GLY A 547 25.40 8.38 7.00
C GLY A 547 26.05 7.00 7.25
N ILE A 548 25.33 5.92 6.97
CA ILE A 548 25.75 4.54 7.29
C ILE A 548 27.07 4.21 6.62
N ASN A 549 28.05 3.91 7.47
CA ASN A 549 29.36 3.44 7.11
C ASN A 549 29.68 2.26 8.04
N PRO A 550 30.34 1.20 7.54
CA PRO A 550 30.97 0.23 8.43
C PRO A 550 31.91 1.01 9.33
N ALA A 551 31.76 0.90 10.65
CA ALA A 551 32.64 1.57 11.59
C ALA A 551 34.08 1.10 11.27
N MET A 552 34.87 2.00 10.72
CA MET A 552 36.30 1.83 10.50
C MET A 552 36.96 2.80 11.47
N ASP A 553 37.10 2.38 12.72
CA ASP A 553 37.99 3.06 13.65
C ASP A 553 39.01 2.04 14.18
N PRO A 554 40.10 1.81 13.41
CA PRO A 554 41.28 1.13 13.93
C PRO A 554 41.83 1.94 15.13
N PRO A 555 42.23 1.28 16.23
CA PRO A 555 42.62 -0.12 16.28
C PRO A 555 41.61 -1.06 16.96
N ARG A 556 40.41 -0.61 17.35
CA ARG A 556 39.57 -1.40 18.27
C ARG A 556 38.32 -2.01 17.62
N VAL A 557 37.56 -1.32 16.78
CA VAL A 557 36.29 -1.88 16.25
C VAL A 557 36.38 -2.09 14.74
N VAL A 558 36.42 -3.36 14.32
CA VAL A 558 36.26 -3.73 12.91
C VAL A 558 34.84 -4.25 12.74
N GLU A 559 33.97 -3.44 12.14
CA GLU A 559 32.68 -3.90 11.67
C GLU A 559 32.91 -5.00 10.63
N GLY A 560 32.40 -6.20 10.91
CA GLY A 560 32.61 -7.38 10.06
C GLY A 560 31.58 -7.49 8.92
N HIS A 561 30.54 -6.64 8.92
CA HIS A 561 29.63 -6.51 7.81
C HIS A 561 30.18 -5.59 6.73
N THR A 562 29.92 -5.95 5.47
CA THR A 562 30.18 -5.02 4.35
C THR A 562 29.25 -3.82 4.42
N LYS A 563 29.61 -2.72 3.78
CA LYS A 563 28.72 -1.56 3.66
C LYS A 563 27.38 -1.96 3.06
N GLU A 564 27.38 -2.85 2.08
CA GLU A 564 26.22 -3.40 1.36
C GLU A 564 25.37 -4.30 2.25
N GLU A 565 25.98 -5.12 3.11
CA GLU A 565 25.25 -5.93 4.11
C GLU A 565 24.56 -5.03 5.13
N LEU A 566 25.24 -4.00 5.62
CA LEU A 566 24.62 -2.99 6.46
C LEU A 566 23.56 -2.22 5.67
N ARG A 567 23.78 -1.90 4.39
CA ARG A 567 22.76 -1.28 3.53
C ARG A 567 21.54 -2.16 3.33
N SER A 568 21.73 -3.46 3.21
CA SER A 568 20.67 -4.44 3.07
C SER A 568 19.95 -4.66 4.41
N SER A 569 20.64 -4.47 5.54
CA SER A 569 20.03 -4.45 6.87
C SER A 569 19.20 -3.21 7.16
N LYS A 570 19.41 -2.10 6.43
CA LYS A 570 18.70 -0.80 6.60
C LYS A 570 17.18 -0.90 6.42
N LEU A 571 16.72 -2.00 5.87
CA LEU A 571 15.32 -2.34 5.75
C LEU A 571 15.01 -3.18 6.99
N LEU A 572 14.52 -2.56 8.08
CA LEU A 572 14.05 -3.25 9.30
C LEU A 572 12.85 -4.16 8.96
N GLY A 573 13.17 -5.22 8.20
CA GLY A 573 12.36 -5.99 7.29
C GLY A 573 12.76 -5.75 5.82
N THR A 574 13.53 -6.65 5.23
CA THR A 574 13.17 -7.13 3.90
C THR A 574 13.11 -8.63 3.98
N SER A 575 11.95 -9.16 3.62
CA SER A 575 11.90 -10.28 2.69
C SER A 575 12.87 -9.97 1.55
N ARG A 576 14.08 -10.52 1.63
CA ARG A 576 14.92 -10.63 0.45
C ARG A 576 14.37 -11.80 -0.35
N SER A 577 13.24 -11.59 -1.03
CA SER A 577 13.00 -12.39 -2.21
C SER A 577 14.10 -12.00 -3.20
N LYS A 578 15.14 -12.84 -3.26
CA LYS A 578 15.77 -13.07 -4.56
C LYS A 578 14.66 -13.68 -5.42
N ASN A 579 13.93 -12.85 -6.17
CA ASN A 579 13.00 -13.34 -7.18
C ASN A 579 13.84 -13.93 -8.32
N ASN A 580 14.24 -15.19 -8.15
CA ASN A 580 14.07 -16.13 -9.25
C ASN A 580 12.57 -16.49 -9.25
N GLY A 581 11.81 -15.84 -10.12
CA GLY A 581 10.42 -16.20 -10.38
C GLY A 581 9.37 -15.56 -9.48
N ARG A 582 8.69 -14.55 -10.04
CA ARG A 582 7.24 -14.30 -9.99
C ARG A 582 6.52 -14.48 -8.63
N ALA A 583 6.29 -13.36 -7.95
CA ALA A 583 5.07 -13.09 -7.19
C ALA A 583 4.84 -11.57 -7.13
N THR A 584 3.86 -11.08 -7.90
CA THR A 584 3.38 -9.69 -7.89
C THR A 584 2.18 -9.58 -6.95
N ASN A 585 2.32 -8.84 -5.85
CA ASN A 585 1.30 -8.03 -5.13
C ASN A 585 1.59 -7.80 -3.64
N GLU A 586 2.86 -7.58 -3.25
CA GLU A 586 3.15 -6.93 -1.97
C GLU A 586 3.63 -5.50 -2.26
N ARG A 587 2.84 -4.48 -1.87
CA ARG A 587 3.37 -3.12 -1.75
C ARG A 587 4.55 -3.23 -0.80
N SER A 588 5.75 -2.83 -1.23
CA SER A 588 6.93 -2.83 -0.35
C SER A 588 6.62 -1.99 0.90
N GLU A 589 6.37 -2.65 2.03
CA GLU A 589 6.08 -2.04 3.33
C GLU A 589 7.31 -1.37 3.97
N TYR A 590 8.36 -1.19 3.17
CA TYR A 590 9.66 -0.70 3.57
C TYR A 590 10.04 0.48 2.71
N ARG A 591 10.25 1.63 3.35
CA ARG A 591 10.77 2.83 2.70
C ARG A 591 12.00 3.29 3.44
N CYS A 592 13.13 3.21 2.73
CA CYS A 592 14.41 3.66 3.23
C CYS A 592 14.81 4.97 2.55
N PHE A 593 15.11 5.97 3.37
CA PHE A 593 15.63 7.25 2.91
C PHE A 593 17.11 7.33 3.29
N GLN A 594 17.98 7.61 2.32
CA GLN A 594 19.41 7.76 2.58
C GLN A 594 19.87 9.20 2.30
N LYS A 595 20.63 9.74 3.25
CA LYS A 595 21.42 10.98 3.08
C LYS A 595 22.91 10.65 3.13
N SER A 596 23.62 10.89 2.03
CA SER A 596 25.07 10.79 1.94
C SER A 596 25.63 12.05 1.26
N GLY A 597 26.29 12.92 2.04
CA GLY A 597 26.93 14.16 1.56
C GLY A 597 26.01 15.39 1.42
N ASN A 598 26.47 16.40 0.67
CA ASN A 598 25.79 17.70 0.49
C ASN A 598 24.58 17.67 -0.47
N GLY A 599 24.37 16.59 -1.25
CA GLY A 599 23.21 16.43 -2.13
C GLY A 599 21.93 16.02 -1.38
N GLY A 600 20.74 16.25 -1.95
CA GLY A 600 19.44 15.96 -1.32
C GLY A 600 19.21 14.48 -0.92
N ILE A 601 18.17 14.20 -0.12
CA ILE A 601 17.74 12.81 0.17
C ILE A 601 17.39 12.14 -1.16
N LYS A 602 17.96 10.97 -1.42
CA LYS A 602 17.54 10.10 -2.52
C LYS A 602 16.62 9.02 -1.95
N CYS A 603 15.37 8.96 -2.42
CA CYS A 603 14.61 7.72 -2.37
C CYS A 603 15.28 6.75 -3.35
N ARG A 604 15.83 5.65 -2.86
CA ARG A 604 16.15 4.51 -3.72
C ARG A 604 14.98 3.54 -3.60
N GLU A 605 14.03 3.62 -4.51
CA GLU A 605 13.39 2.39 -4.97
C GLU A 605 14.49 1.63 -5.72
N SER A 606 14.72 0.37 -5.36
CA SER A 606 15.84 -0.43 -5.84
C SER A 606 15.91 -0.45 -7.36
N VAL A 607 16.93 0.19 -7.93
CA VAL A 607 17.50 -0.15 -9.24
C VAL A 607 18.96 -0.51 -8.95
N GLU A 608 19.21 -1.81 -8.98
CA GLU A 608 20.44 -2.50 -9.43
C GLU A 608 20.22 -4.00 -9.26
#